data_AF-A0A2K5R9S0-F1
#
_entry.id   AF-A0A2K5R9S0-F1
#
_cell.length_a   1.000
_cell.length_b   1.000
_cell.length_c   1.000
_cell.angle_alpha   90.00
_cell.angle_beta   90.00
_cell.angle_gamma   90.00
#
_symmetry.space_group_name_H-M   'P 1'
#
loop_
_entity.id
_entity.type
_entity.pdbx_description
1 polymer ?
#
loop_
_entity_poly.entity_id
_entity_poly.type
_entity_poly.pdbx_seq_one_letter_code
_entity_poly.pdbx_strand_id
1 'polypeptide(L)'
;MADNAGAADSNVEIWKIKTLIKSVEAACSNGTSMMSLIIPPKDQISRVAKMLADEFGTASNIQSGINRLSVLGAITSVQQRLKLYNKVPPDGSYSTAF
;
A
#
# COMPACT_ATOMS: atom_id res chain seq x y z
N MET A 1 0.45 -7.25 40.28
CA MET A 1 -0.42 -7.63 39.15
C MET A 1 -0.39 -6.50 38.12
N ALA A 2 0.48 -6.55 37.10
CA ALA A 2 0.60 -5.49 36.10
C ALA A 2 1.33 -6.01 34.83
N ASP A 3 0.73 -6.98 34.13
CA ASP A 3 1.37 -7.59 32.95
C ASP A 3 0.39 -8.14 31.89
N ASN A 4 -0.93 -7.99 32.04
CA ASN A 4 -1.90 -8.62 31.13
C ASN A 4 -2.53 -7.70 30.07
N ALA A 5 -2.35 -6.37 30.13
CA ALA A 5 -2.99 -5.44 29.19
C ALA A 5 -2.32 -5.40 27.81
N GLY A 6 -0.98 -5.37 27.75
CA GLY A 6 -0.25 -5.28 26.48
C GLY A 6 -0.36 -6.54 25.60
N ALA A 7 -0.57 -7.71 26.19
CA ALA A 7 -0.73 -8.96 25.44
C ALA A 7 -2.05 -9.00 24.64
N ALA A 8 -3.11 -8.36 25.15
CA ALA A 8 -4.40 -8.27 24.47
C ALA A 8 -4.30 -7.35 23.25
N ASP A 9 -3.65 -6.19 23.38
CA ASP A 9 -3.41 -5.25 22.27
C ASP A 9 -2.55 -5.89 21.16
N SER A 10 -1.48 -6.60 21.53
CA SER A 10 -0.67 -7.33 20.55
C SER A 10 -1.44 -8.46 19.86
N ASN A 11 -2.30 -9.19 20.57
CA ASN A 11 -3.14 -10.23 19.95
C ASN A 11 -4.15 -9.64 18.96
N VAL A 12 -4.68 -8.44 19.26
CA VAL A 12 -5.58 -7.71 18.36
C VAL A 12 -4.84 -7.23 17.11
N GLU A 13 -3.60 -6.75 17.24
CA GLU A 13 -2.76 -6.37 16.10
C GLU A 13 -2.42 -7.58 15.21
N ILE A 14 -2.03 -8.71 15.83
CA ILE A 14 -1.78 -9.96 15.11
C ILE A 14 -3.03 -10.43 14.37
N TRP A 15 -4.21 -10.31 15.00
CA TRP A 15 -5.48 -10.67 14.36
C TRP A 15 -5.83 -9.74 13.20
N LYS A 16 -5.58 -8.43 13.31
CA LYS A 16 -5.77 -7.46 12.22
C LYS A 16 -4.87 -7.80 11.03
N ILE A 17 -3.59 -8.09 11.26
CA ILE A 17 -2.64 -8.47 10.20
C ILE A 17 -3.08 -9.77 9.53
N LYS A 18 -3.44 -10.81 10.29
CA LYS A 18 -3.92 -12.09 9.75
C LYS A 18 -5.20 -11.92 8.92
N THR A 19 -6.11 -11.06 9.36
CA THR A 19 -7.34 -10.76 8.63
C THR A 19 -7.05 -9.99 7.34
N LEU A 20 -6.10 -9.05 7.37
CA LEU A 20 -5.66 -8.30 6.19
C LEU A 20 -5.04 -9.22 5.13
N ILE A 21 -4.18 -10.15 5.55
CA ILE A 21 -3.58 -11.15 4.64
C ILE A 21 -4.68 -11.97 3.98
N LYS A 22 -5.64 -12.47 4.77
CA LYS A 22 -6.74 -13.28 4.24
C LYS A 22 -7.65 -12.50 3.29
N SER A 23 -7.90 -11.21 3.54
CA SER A 23 -8.66 -10.36 2.62
C SER A 23 -7.90 -10.06 1.33
N VAL A 24 -6.58 -9.90 1.42
CA VAL A 24 -5.69 -9.68 0.28
C VAL A 24 -5.61 -10.93 -0.60
N GLU A 25 -5.45 -12.11 0.00
CA GLU A 25 -5.47 -13.40 -0.72
C GLU A 25 -6.81 -13.64 -1.43
N ALA A 26 -7.93 -13.31 -0.78
CA ALA A 26 -9.26 -13.42 -1.38
C ALA A 26 -9.48 -12.43 -2.53
N ALA A 27 -8.91 -11.22 -2.46
CA ALA A 27 -8.98 -10.21 -3.50
C ALA A 27 -8.06 -10.52 -4.69
N CYS A 28 -7.08 -11.42 -4.52
CA CYS A 28 -6.14 -11.88 -5.53
C CYS A 28 -6.79 -12.85 -6.54
N SER A 29 -7.98 -12.50 -7.03
CA SER A 29 -8.71 -13.25 -8.07
C SER A 29 -8.47 -12.65 -9.47
N ASN A 30 -8.81 -13.47 -10.47
CA ASN A 30 -8.45 -13.39 -11.89
C ASN A 30 -8.40 -11.99 -12.51
N GLY A 31 -7.18 -11.48 -12.75
CA GLY A 31 -6.91 -10.36 -13.66
C GLY A 31 -6.57 -9.02 -12.99
N THR A 32 -6.73 -8.90 -11.68
CA THR A 32 -6.39 -7.68 -10.91
C THR A 32 -4.95 -7.73 -10.41
N SER A 33 -4.14 -6.72 -10.77
CA SER A 33 -2.75 -6.60 -10.32
C SER A 33 -2.70 -5.77 -9.04
N MET A 34 -2.19 -6.36 -7.95
CA MET A 34 -2.11 -5.68 -6.65
C MET A 34 -0.86 -4.82 -6.54
N MET A 35 -1.00 -3.58 -6.06
CA MET A 35 0.11 -2.69 -5.73
C MET A 35 0.15 -2.44 -4.21
N SER A 36 1.27 -2.77 -3.59
CA SER A 36 1.56 -2.44 -2.18
C SER A 36 2.71 -1.46 -2.11
N LEU A 37 2.56 -0.41 -1.30
CA LEU A 37 3.56 0.63 -1.12
C LEU A 37 3.80 0.83 0.39
N ILE A 38 5.07 0.80 0.82
CA ILE A 38 5.54 0.96 2.22
C ILE A 38 6.72 1.96 2.23
N ILE A 39 6.68 3.01 3.06
CA ILE A 39 7.64 4.16 3.09
C ILE A 39 8.04 4.19 4.55
N PRO A 40 9.34 4.19 4.80
CA PRO A 40 9.82 4.34 6.14
C PRO A 40 9.53 5.76 6.67
N PRO A 41 9.24 5.90 7.97
CA PRO A 41 9.19 7.21 8.60
C PRO A 41 10.57 7.85 8.44
N LYS A 42 10.63 9.03 7.80
CA LYS A 42 11.81 9.81 7.35
C LYS A 42 11.95 9.94 5.83
N ASP A 43 11.24 9.15 5.03
CA ASP A 43 11.29 9.35 3.58
C ASP A 43 10.48 10.58 3.15
N GLN A 44 10.92 11.24 2.09
CA GLN A 44 10.24 12.42 1.55
C GLN A 44 9.14 11.99 0.58
N ILE A 45 7.95 12.58 0.74
CA ILE A 45 6.81 12.34 -0.15
C ILE A 45 7.18 12.64 -1.61
N SER A 46 8.00 13.67 -1.86
CA SER A 46 8.49 14.02 -3.19
C SER A 46 9.30 12.91 -3.86
N ARG A 47 10.10 12.15 -3.09
CA ARG A 47 10.88 11.01 -3.61
C ARG A 47 9.95 9.90 -4.10
N VAL A 48 8.90 9.63 -3.33
CA VAL A 48 7.94 8.57 -3.61
C VAL A 48 7.04 8.95 -4.76
N ALA A 49 6.62 10.22 -4.83
CA ALA A 49 5.91 10.76 -5.97
C ALA A 49 6.72 10.61 -7.26
N LYS A 50 8.03 10.85 -7.21
CA LYS A 50 8.94 10.63 -8.35
C LYS A 50 9.02 9.15 -8.73
N MET A 51 9.22 8.25 -7.76
CA MET A 51 9.25 6.81 -7.99
C MET A 51 7.95 6.32 -8.65
N LEU A 52 6.79 6.77 -8.17
CA LEU A 52 5.50 6.43 -8.76
C LEU A 52 5.34 6.97 -10.19
N ALA A 53 5.92 8.13 -10.51
CA ALA A 53 5.89 8.66 -11.87
C ALA A 53 6.77 7.86 -12.83
N ASP A 54 7.95 7.44 -12.37
CA ASP A 54 8.87 6.58 -13.14
C ASP A 54 8.24 5.19 -13.38
N GLU A 55 7.59 4.62 -12.36
CA GLU A 55 6.82 3.37 -12.47
C GLU A 55 5.59 3.49 -13.39
N PHE A 56 4.92 4.64 -13.40
CA PHE A 56 3.82 4.91 -14.33
C PHE A 56 4.28 4.85 -15.80
N GLY A 57 5.44 5.45 -16.09
CA GLY A 57 6.08 5.39 -17.40
C GLY A 57 6.44 3.95 -17.80
N THR A 58 7.00 3.19 -16.86
CA THR A 58 7.36 1.78 -17.09
C THR A 58 6.12 0.90 -17.30
N ALA A 59 5.06 1.10 -16.51
CA ALA A 59 3.80 0.37 -16.62
C ALA A 59 3.08 0.62 -17.96
N SER A 60 3.34 1.74 -18.63
CA SER A 60 2.78 2.03 -19.95
C SER A 60 3.27 1.06 -21.04
N ASN A 61 4.43 0.43 -20.85
CA ASN A 61 5.03 -0.56 -21.76
C ASN A 61 4.47 -1.98 -21.57
N ILE A 62 3.51 -2.19 -20.66
CA ILE A 62 2.88 -3.51 -20.47
C ILE A 62 2.03 -3.86 -21.71
N GLN A 63 2.35 -5.01 -22.31
CA GLN A 63 1.73 -5.50 -23.54
C GLN A 63 0.26 -5.91 -23.35
N SER A 64 -0.10 -6.46 -22.18
CA SER A 64 -1.49 -6.79 -21.85
C SER A 64 -2.28 -5.52 -21.53
N GLY A 65 -3.29 -5.22 -22.35
CA GLY A 65 -4.13 -4.02 -22.17
C GLY A 65 -4.91 -4.00 -20.86
N ILE A 66 -5.42 -5.14 -20.40
CA ILE A 66 -6.21 -5.25 -19.15
C ILE A 66 -5.30 -5.04 -17.94
N ASN A 67 -4.13 -5.68 -17.91
CA ASN A 67 -3.16 -5.51 -16.83
C ASN A 67 -2.60 -4.08 -16.80
N ARG A 68 -2.33 -3.50 -17.98
CA ARG A 68 -1.89 -2.10 -18.07
C ARG A 68 -2.90 -1.16 -17.45
N LEU A 69 -4.19 -1.30 -17.76
CA LEU A 69 -5.25 -0.47 -17.16
C LEU A 69 -5.34 -0.67 -15.65
N SER A 70 -5.24 -1.90 -15.17
CA SER A 70 -5.23 -2.22 -13.73
C SER A 70 -4.07 -1.53 -13.01
N VAL A 71 -2.86 -1.62 -13.56
CA VAL A 71 -1.65 -1.05 -12.93
C VAL A 71 -1.65 0.47 -12.99
N LEU A 72 -1.98 1.07 -14.14
CA LEU A 72 -2.06 2.53 -14.27
C LEU A 72 -3.13 3.13 -13.35
N GLY A 73 -4.27 2.45 -13.20
CA GLY A 73 -5.32 2.85 -12.27
C GLY A 73 -4.88 2.81 -10.81
N ALA A 74 -4.15 1.77 -10.41
CA ALA A 74 -3.59 1.64 -9.07
C ALA A 74 -2.58 2.76 -8.77
N ILE A 75 -1.63 3.01 -9.67
CA ILE A 75 -0.60 4.07 -9.51
C ILE A 75 -1.26 5.45 -9.38
N THR A 76 -2.24 5.74 -10.24
CA THR A 76 -2.97 7.03 -10.21
C THR A 76 -3.70 7.23 -8.88
N SER A 77 -4.32 6.16 -8.36
CA SER A 77 -5.04 6.18 -7.08
C SER A 77 -4.09 6.45 -5.90
N VAL A 78 -2.92 5.82 -5.90
CA VAL A 78 -1.90 6.05 -4.87
C VAL A 78 -1.33 7.47 -4.96
N GLN A 79 -1.06 7.99 -6.16
CA GLN A 79 -0.61 9.37 -6.34
C GLN A 79 -1.63 10.39 -5.82
N GLN A 80 -2.92 10.18 -6.06
CA GLN A 80 -3.98 11.04 -5.53
C GLN A 80 -4.04 11.00 -4.01
N ARG A 81 -3.97 9.79 -3.42
CA ARG A 81 -3.94 9.64 -1.96
C ARG A 81 -2.69 10.28 -1.35
N LEU A 82 -1.55 10.16 -2.00
CA LEU A 82 -0.28 10.73 -1.54
C LEU A 82 -0.31 12.26 -1.53
N LYS A 83 -1.03 12.91 -2.45
CA LYS A 83 -1.22 14.38 -2.47
C LYS A 83 -2.01 14.93 -1.28
N LEU A 84 -2.87 14.11 -0.65
CA LEU A 84 -3.66 14.53 0.51
C LEU A 84 -2.80 14.67 1.78
N TYR A 85 -1.63 14.04 1.80
CA TYR A 85 -0.73 14.06 2.96
C TYR A 85 0.49 14.94 2.64
N ASN A 86 0.68 16.02 3.42
CA ASN A 86 1.85 16.91 3.26
C ASN A 86 3.10 16.42 4.03
N LYS A 87 2.94 15.49 4.98
CA LYS A 87 4.04 14.90 5.76
C LYS A 87 3.76 13.43 6.05
N VAL A 88 4.80 12.62 6.04
CA VAL A 88 4.73 11.21 6.47
C VAL A 88 4.45 11.18 7.97
N PRO A 89 3.39 10.48 8.42
CA PRO A 89 3.11 10.32 9.85
C PRO A 89 4.30 9.69 10.60
N PRO A 90 4.54 10.03 11.88
CA PRO A 90 5.62 9.46 12.69
C PRO A 90 5.58 7.92 12.80
N ASP A 91 4.38 7.33 12.68
CA ASP A 91 4.13 5.89 12.85
C ASP A 91 4.48 5.04 11.60
N GLY A 92 5.04 5.64 10.55
CA GLY A 92 5.83 4.94 9.55
C GLY A 92 5.11 3.92 8.66
N SER A 93 3.79 3.81 8.73
CA SER A 93 3.03 2.80 7.98
C SER A 93 1.84 3.44 7.28
N TYR A 94 2.03 3.80 6.02
CA TYR A 94 0.92 3.82 5.09
C TYR A 94 0.94 2.45 4.40
N SER A 95 -0.15 1.73 4.54
CA SER A 95 -0.41 0.52 3.77
C SER A 95 -1.57 0.89 2.85
N THR A 96 -1.27 1.02 1.56
CA THR A 96 -2.33 1.14 0.55
C THR A 96 -2.18 -0.07 -0.35
N ALA A 97 -3.01 -1.07 -0.13
CA ALA A 97 -3.16 -2.23 -1.01
C ALA A 97 -4.38 -1.98 -1.89
N PHE A 98 -4.19 -2.01 -3.21
CA PHE A 98 -5.25 -2.00 -4.22
C PHE A 98 -4.94 -3.05 -5.27
#